data_AF-A0A962HIM1-F1
#
_entry.id   AF-A0A962HIM1-F1
#
_cell.length_a   1.000
_cell.length_b   1.000
_cell.length_c   1.000
_cell.angle_alpha   90.00
_cell.angle_beta   90.00
_cell.angle_gamma   90.00
#
_symmetry.space_group_name_H-M   'P 1'
#
loop_
_entity.id
_entity.type
_entity.pdbx_description
1 polymer ?
#
loop_
_entity_poly.entity_id
_entity_poly.type
_entity_poly.pdbx_seq_one_letter_code
_entity_poly.pdbx_strand_id
1 'polypeptide(L)'
;MTRTGYHRVLQLNFASDHISFLRRLLDREHIAPFSDHIHPVRLEGNYETLAWARIDLDFASNEALIEEIQSDWVREARDPFNDVIYGEDVMRAYRQALRPYAQVWAEAVLAVAVRFIRHELGIVTVFYNSFETGNKLKGLAHKSELPPRSLYTELPKKFCFAPTRTAPAFLQPVRFVHYLQRNGQGLWFKLPTQGDCHGEKAAA
;
A
#
# COMPACT_ATOMS: atom_id res chain seq x y z
N MET A 1 2.87 -12.40 5.58
CA MET A 1 2.31 -11.43 6.54
C MET A 1 3.37 -11.17 7.60
N THR A 2 3.46 -9.96 8.17
CA THR A 2 4.58 -9.63 9.06
C THR A 2 4.42 -10.15 10.50
N ARG A 3 3.19 -10.25 11.02
CA ARG A 3 2.85 -10.89 12.32
C ARG A 3 1.53 -11.67 12.25
N THR A 4 1.28 -12.53 13.24
CA THR A 4 -0.01 -13.23 13.40
C THR A 4 -1.09 -12.29 13.96
N GLY A 5 -2.29 -12.31 13.38
CA GLY A 5 -3.42 -11.49 13.82
C GLY A 5 -4.33 -11.05 12.66
N TYR A 6 -5.20 -10.07 12.94
CA TYR A 6 -6.07 -9.45 11.94
C TYR A 6 -5.37 -8.26 11.29
N HIS A 7 -5.54 -8.09 9.98
CA HIS A 7 -5.01 -6.93 9.27
C HIS A 7 -5.99 -5.78 9.32
N ARG A 8 -5.47 -4.57 9.57
CA ARG A 8 -6.23 -3.34 9.31
C ARG A 8 -5.90 -2.88 7.90
N VAL A 9 -6.94 -2.63 7.13
CA VAL A 9 -6.82 -2.19 5.75
C VAL A 9 -7.56 -0.87 5.60
N LEU A 10 -6.85 0.10 5.06
CA LEU A 10 -7.41 1.36 4.64
C LEU A 10 -7.68 1.29 3.14
N GLN A 11 -8.94 1.52 2.75
CA GLN A 11 -9.35 1.49 1.35
C GLN A 11 -9.53 2.91 0.82
N LEU A 12 -8.98 3.15 -0.36
CA LEU A 12 -9.27 4.32 -1.19
C LEU A 12 -10.18 3.87 -2.33
N ASN A 13 -11.41 4.38 -2.34
CA ASN A 13 -12.41 4.01 -3.32
C ASN A 13 -12.39 4.94 -4.54
N PHE A 14 -12.90 4.46 -5.66
CA PHE A 14 -13.18 5.30 -6.82
C PHE A 14 -14.29 6.32 -6.54
N ALA A 15 -14.24 7.44 -7.26
CA ALA A 15 -15.35 8.38 -7.32
C ALA A 15 -16.57 7.76 -8.04
N SER A 16 -17.77 8.22 -7.69
CA SER A 16 -19.04 7.67 -8.18
C SER A 16 -19.24 7.81 -9.69
N ASP A 17 -18.66 8.85 -10.30
CA ASP A 17 -18.68 9.09 -11.74
C ASP A 17 -17.88 8.03 -12.52
N HIS A 18 -16.72 7.62 -12.00
CA HIS A 18 -15.91 6.54 -12.59
C HIS A 18 -16.67 5.21 -12.55
N ILE A 19 -17.36 4.91 -11.45
CA ILE A 19 -18.19 3.70 -11.34
C ILE A 19 -19.33 3.74 -12.35
N SER A 20 -19.99 4.89 -12.48
CA SER A 20 -21.09 5.07 -13.43
C SER A 20 -20.62 4.92 -14.88
N PHE A 21 -19.43 5.43 -15.20
CA PHE A 21 -18.80 5.24 -16.51
C PHE A 21 -18.48 3.77 -16.77
N LEU A 22 -17.83 3.09 -15.82
CA LEU A 22 -17.44 1.68 -15.96
C LEU A 22 -18.65 0.78 -16.22
N ARG A 23 -19.73 0.95 -15.44
CA ARG A 23 -20.95 0.14 -15.58
C ARG A 23 -21.56 0.27 -16.97
N ARG A 24 -21.57 1.50 -17.53
CA ARG A 24 -22.03 1.75 -18.90
C ARG A 24 -21.09 1.15 -19.95
N LEU A 25 -19.78 1.20 -19.70
CA LEU A 25 -18.78 0.75 -20.66
C LEU A 25 -18.74 -0.78 -20.79
N LEU A 26 -18.86 -1.50 -19.67
CA LEU A 26 -18.78 -2.97 -19.65
C LEU A 26 -20.12 -3.66 -19.89
N ASP A 27 -21.24 -2.91 -19.89
CA ASP A 27 -22.61 -3.43 -19.98
C ASP A 27 -22.88 -4.60 -19.00
N ARG A 28 -22.27 -4.50 -17.81
CA ARG A 28 -22.31 -5.54 -16.78
C ARG A 28 -22.74 -4.92 -15.47
N GLU A 29 -23.70 -5.58 -14.81
CA GLU A 29 -24.04 -5.31 -13.41
C GLU A 29 -22.95 -5.78 -12.44
N HIS A 30 -21.98 -6.57 -12.93
CA HIS A 30 -20.94 -7.16 -12.08
C HIS A 30 -20.09 -6.09 -11.39
N ILE A 31 -20.05 -6.23 -10.08
CA ILE A 31 -19.26 -5.44 -9.14
C ILE A 31 -17.81 -5.96 -9.26
N ALA A 32 -16.84 -5.05 -9.41
CA ALA A 32 -15.42 -5.30 -9.26
C ALA A 32 -14.70 -6.23 -10.29
N PRO A 33 -14.76 -5.99 -11.61
CA PRO A 33 -14.17 -6.85 -12.65
C PRO A 33 -12.65 -7.08 -12.55
N PHE A 34 -11.94 -6.19 -11.85
CA PHE A 34 -10.49 -6.22 -11.70
C PHE A 34 -10.05 -6.45 -10.26
N SER A 35 -10.98 -6.77 -9.36
CA SER A 35 -10.68 -7.02 -7.96
C SER A 35 -10.40 -8.50 -7.72
N ASP A 36 -9.34 -8.78 -6.96
CA ASP A 36 -9.03 -10.14 -6.56
C ASP A 36 -9.72 -10.47 -5.22
N HIS A 37 -10.47 -11.56 -5.18
CA HIS A 37 -11.14 -12.07 -3.98
C HIS A 37 -10.22 -12.37 -2.79
N ILE A 38 -8.91 -12.60 -3.02
CA ILE A 38 -7.95 -12.78 -1.92
C ILE A 38 -7.37 -11.46 -1.41
N HIS A 39 -7.67 -10.34 -2.09
CA HIS A 39 -7.24 -9.01 -1.70
C HIS A 39 -8.30 -8.31 -0.84
N PRO A 40 -7.90 -7.36 0.01
CA PRO A 40 -8.83 -6.64 0.88
C PRO A 40 -9.53 -5.52 0.12
N VAL A 41 -10.29 -5.90 -0.90
CA VAL A 41 -11.08 -5.04 -1.77
C VAL A 41 -12.55 -5.15 -1.41
N ARG A 42 -13.31 -4.13 -1.78
CA ARG A 42 -14.76 -4.16 -1.61
C ARG A 42 -15.38 -5.04 -2.69
N LEU A 43 -16.12 -6.07 -2.27
CA LEU A 43 -16.84 -6.98 -3.17
C LEU A 43 -18.31 -6.58 -3.37
N GLU A 44 -18.86 -5.76 -2.47
CA GLU A 44 -20.28 -5.42 -2.45
C GLU A 44 -20.52 -3.91 -2.29
N GLY A 45 -21.60 -3.42 -2.90
CA GLY A 45 -22.07 -2.04 -2.78
C GLY A 45 -21.77 -1.16 -4.00
N ASN A 46 -21.89 0.16 -3.83
CA ASN A 46 -21.86 1.13 -4.93
C ASN A 46 -20.48 1.71 -5.28
N TYR A 47 -19.42 1.25 -4.64
CA TYR A 47 -18.07 1.79 -4.82
C TYR A 47 -17.07 0.66 -4.92
N GLU A 48 -16.14 0.82 -5.86
CA GLU A 48 -15.01 -0.08 -6.07
C GLU A 48 -13.75 0.46 -5.37
N THR A 49 -12.88 -0.45 -4.92
CA THR A 49 -11.61 -0.11 -4.28
C THR A 49 -10.56 0.21 -5.35
N LEU A 50 -10.20 1.50 -5.52
CA LEU A 50 -9.10 1.93 -6.38
C LEU A 50 -7.77 1.39 -5.88
N ALA A 51 -7.51 1.58 -4.59
CA ALA A 51 -6.26 1.18 -3.95
C ALA A 51 -6.49 0.90 -2.46
N TRP A 52 -5.55 0.22 -1.85
CA TRP A 52 -5.62 -0.08 -0.43
C TRP A 52 -4.22 -0.10 0.20
N ALA A 53 -4.16 0.16 1.49
CA ALA A 53 -2.96 0.07 2.32
C ALA A 53 -3.20 -0.93 3.45
N ARG A 54 -2.32 -1.92 3.58
CA ARG A 54 -2.29 -2.82 4.74
C ARG A 54 -1.41 -2.19 5.80
N ILE A 55 -1.99 -1.97 6.98
CA ILE A 55 -1.36 -1.26 8.07
C ILE A 55 -1.38 -2.15 9.30
N ASP A 56 -0.21 -2.33 9.88
CA ASP A 56 -0.06 -2.91 11.20
C ASP A 56 -0.02 -1.79 12.24
N LEU A 57 -0.84 -1.90 13.29
CA LEU A 57 -1.02 -0.88 14.31
C LEU A 57 -0.65 -1.44 15.68
N ASP A 58 0.19 -0.72 16.41
CA ASP A 58 0.49 -0.99 17.80
C ASP A 58 0.36 0.29 18.65
N PHE A 59 -0.76 0.38 19.37
CA PHE A 59 -1.05 1.53 20.23
C PHE A 59 -0.19 1.54 21.50
N ALA A 60 0.35 0.39 21.93
CA ALA A 60 1.16 0.30 23.14
C ALA A 60 2.54 0.94 22.95
N SER A 61 3.18 0.71 21.81
CA SER A 61 4.44 1.35 21.43
C SER A 61 4.25 2.67 20.68
N ASN A 62 3.01 3.05 20.38
CA ASN A 62 2.68 4.23 19.57
C ASN A 62 3.35 4.18 18.17
N GLU A 63 3.31 2.99 17.56
CA GLU A 63 3.92 2.71 16.26
C GLU A 63 2.92 2.13 15.26
N ALA A 64 3.13 2.42 13.99
CA ALA A 64 2.45 1.76 12.88
C ALA A 64 3.47 1.30 11.83
N LEU A 65 3.18 0.21 11.14
CA LEU A 65 3.92 -0.24 9.96
C LEU A 65 2.97 -0.32 8.77
N ILE A 66 3.25 0.47 7.74
CA ILE A 66 2.63 0.29 6.43
C ILE A 66 3.34 -0.89 5.75
N GLU A 67 2.66 -2.03 5.68
CA GLU A 67 3.23 -3.29 5.17
C GLU A 67 3.27 -3.34 3.65
N GLU A 68 2.24 -2.78 3.02
CA GLU A 68 2.05 -2.72 1.57
C GLU A 68 0.98 -1.71 1.21
N ILE A 69 1.09 -1.21 -0.02
CA ILE A 69 0.02 -0.56 -0.74
C ILE A 69 -0.12 -1.21 -2.11
N GLN A 70 -1.34 -1.35 -2.61
CA GLN A 70 -1.58 -1.96 -3.92
C GLN A 70 -2.82 -1.36 -4.59
N SER A 71 -2.91 -1.54 -5.91
CA SER A 71 -4.08 -1.23 -6.73
C SER A 71 -4.24 -2.34 -7.76
N ASP A 72 -5.27 -3.17 -7.59
CA ASP A 72 -5.58 -4.22 -8.55
C ASP A 72 -6.01 -3.64 -9.89
N TRP A 73 -6.84 -2.61 -9.86
CA TRP A 73 -7.33 -1.92 -11.03
C TRP A 73 -6.22 -1.40 -11.95
N VAL A 74 -5.19 -0.77 -11.41
CA VAL A 74 -4.06 -0.26 -12.21
C VAL A 74 -3.20 -1.39 -12.79
N ARG A 75 -3.14 -2.54 -12.10
CA ARG A 75 -2.43 -3.74 -12.54
C ARG A 75 -3.21 -4.47 -13.64
N GLU A 76 -4.45 -4.86 -13.35
CA GLU A 76 -5.33 -5.65 -14.21
C GLU A 76 -5.73 -4.93 -15.49
N ALA A 77 -5.95 -3.61 -15.45
CA ALA A 77 -6.28 -2.86 -16.67
C ALA A 77 -5.18 -2.92 -17.75
N ARG A 78 -3.97 -3.34 -17.39
CA ARG A 78 -2.82 -3.53 -18.29
C ARG A 78 -2.62 -4.97 -18.73
N ASP A 79 -3.37 -5.92 -18.16
CA ASP A 79 -3.26 -7.34 -18.53
C ASP A 79 -3.88 -7.55 -19.93
N PRO A 80 -3.13 -8.05 -20.92
CA PRO A 80 -3.65 -8.36 -22.25
C PRO A 80 -4.80 -9.38 -22.25
N PHE A 81 -4.90 -10.22 -21.22
CA PHE A 81 -6.00 -11.17 -21.08
C PHE A 81 -7.36 -10.45 -20.95
N ASN A 82 -7.38 -9.26 -20.33
CA ASN A 82 -8.59 -8.45 -20.23
C ASN A 82 -9.02 -7.87 -21.58
N ASP A 83 -8.11 -7.68 -22.54
CA ASP A 83 -8.47 -7.27 -23.91
C ASP A 83 -9.24 -8.39 -24.63
N VAL A 84 -8.92 -9.66 -24.32
CA VAL A 84 -9.65 -10.84 -24.86
C VAL A 84 -11.03 -10.98 -24.23
N ILE A 85 -11.15 -10.74 -22.92
CA ILE A 85 -12.41 -10.89 -22.18
C ILE A 85 -13.41 -9.78 -22.52
N TYR A 86 -12.96 -8.52 -22.50
CA TYR A 86 -13.83 -7.35 -22.58
C TYR A 86 -13.81 -6.67 -23.95
N GLY A 87 -12.86 -7.03 -24.83
CA GLY A 87 -12.65 -6.41 -26.13
C GLY A 87 -11.63 -5.28 -26.08
N GLU A 88 -10.79 -5.21 -27.11
CA GLU A 88 -9.66 -4.26 -27.17
C GLU A 88 -10.12 -2.79 -27.12
N ASP A 89 -11.18 -2.43 -27.86
CA ASP A 89 -11.69 -1.06 -27.90
C ASP A 89 -12.30 -0.63 -26.56
N VAL A 90 -13.01 -1.54 -25.89
CA VAL A 90 -13.58 -1.34 -24.56
C VAL A 90 -12.46 -1.11 -23.55
N MET A 91 -11.46 -1.98 -23.53
CA MET A 91 -10.33 -1.85 -22.61
C MET A 91 -9.46 -0.64 -22.91
N ARG A 92 -9.34 -0.23 -24.18
CA ARG A 92 -8.68 1.02 -24.57
C ARG A 92 -9.41 2.24 -24.00
N ALA A 93 -10.73 2.30 -24.15
CA ALA A 93 -11.55 3.35 -23.56
C ALA A 93 -11.45 3.35 -22.03
N TYR A 94 -11.44 2.16 -21.41
CA TYR A 94 -11.30 2.03 -19.97
C TYR A 94 -9.94 2.55 -19.47
N ARG A 95 -8.84 2.12 -20.10
CA ARG A 95 -7.48 2.60 -19.78
C ARG A 95 -7.36 4.12 -19.90
N GLN A 96 -8.05 4.74 -20.86
CA GLN A 96 -8.09 6.19 -21.01
C GLN A 96 -8.79 6.86 -19.81
N ALA A 97 -9.94 6.32 -19.36
CA ALA A 97 -10.66 6.81 -18.20
C ALA A 97 -9.93 6.56 -16.86
N LEU A 98 -9.16 5.47 -16.76
CA LEU A 98 -8.37 5.12 -15.57
C LEU A 98 -7.09 5.95 -15.46
N ARG A 99 -6.57 6.49 -16.56
CA ARG A 99 -5.29 7.23 -16.62
C ARG A 99 -5.09 8.27 -15.50
N PRO A 100 -6.04 9.18 -15.19
CA PRO A 100 -5.84 10.15 -14.11
C PRO A 100 -5.62 9.47 -12.75
N TYR A 101 -6.38 8.42 -12.43
CA TYR A 101 -6.21 7.65 -11.20
C TYR A 101 -4.87 6.90 -11.19
N ALA A 102 -4.52 6.26 -12.31
CA ALA A 102 -3.28 5.49 -12.45
C ALA A 102 -2.01 6.34 -12.25
N GLN A 103 -2.08 7.65 -12.48
CA GLN A 103 -0.97 8.57 -12.26
C GLN A 103 -0.71 8.88 -10.79
N VAL A 104 -1.75 8.89 -9.95
CA VAL A 104 -1.67 9.42 -8.58
C VAL A 104 -2.00 8.42 -7.48
N TRP A 105 -2.54 7.23 -7.82
CA TRP A 105 -3.09 6.29 -6.82
C TRP A 105 -2.13 5.97 -5.68
N ALA A 106 -0.84 5.77 -5.98
CA ALA A 106 0.17 5.34 -5.02
C ALA A 106 0.48 6.44 -4.00
N GLU A 107 0.57 7.69 -4.48
CA GLU A 107 0.75 8.86 -3.62
C GLU A 107 -0.53 9.16 -2.84
N ALA A 108 -1.69 9.06 -3.49
CA ALA A 108 -2.98 9.28 -2.84
C ALA A 108 -3.24 8.31 -1.68
N VAL A 109 -3.04 7.00 -1.89
CA VAL A 109 -3.27 6.00 -0.84
C VAL A 109 -2.25 6.11 0.29
N LEU A 110 -0.99 6.41 0.01
CA LEU A 110 0.02 6.63 1.05
C LEU A 110 -0.24 7.92 1.84
N ALA A 111 -0.64 9.00 1.19
CA ALA A 111 -1.01 10.25 1.85
C ALA A 111 -2.19 10.05 2.80
N VAL A 112 -3.23 9.35 2.34
CA VAL A 112 -4.41 9.05 3.17
C VAL A 112 -4.03 8.10 4.31
N ALA A 113 -3.16 7.11 4.08
CA ALA A 113 -2.66 6.21 5.13
C ALA A 113 -1.87 6.97 6.20
N VAL A 114 -0.88 7.78 5.81
CA VAL A 114 -0.10 8.59 6.76
C VAL A 114 -0.98 9.56 7.52
N ARG A 115 -1.93 10.22 6.83
CA ARG A 115 -2.87 11.14 7.48
C ARG A 115 -3.73 10.41 8.51
N PHE A 116 -4.30 9.27 8.12
CA PHE A 116 -5.14 8.45 9.00
C PHE A 116 -4.36 8.01 10.25
N ILE A 117 -3.14 7.48 10.07
CA ILE A 117 -2.30 7.03 11.17
C ILE A 117 -1.96 8.19 12.12
N ARG A 118 -1.50 9.33 11.61
CA ARG A 118 -1.03 10.44 12.47
C ARG A 118 -2.15 11.28 13.07
N HIS A 119 -3.14 11.65 12.27
CA HIS A 119 -4.14 12.64 12.67
C HIS A 119 -5.40 12.00 13.24
N GLU A 120 -5.84 10.88 12.68
CA GLU A 120 -7.10 10.24 13.10
C GLU A 120 -6.85 9.23 14.24
N LEU A 121 -5.73 8.48 14.18
CA LEU A 121 -5.36 7.51 15.23
C LEU A 121 -4.39 8.06 16.29
N GLY A 122 -3.74 9.21 16.04
CA GLY A 122 -2.77 9.80 16.95
C GLY A 122 -1.43 9.05 17.03
N ILE A 123 -1.15 8.13 16.11
CA ILE A 123 0.09 7.33 16.13
C ILE A 123 1.25 8.15 15.57
N VAL A 124 2.30 8.34 16.38
CA VAL A 124 3.41 9.25 16.06
C VAL A 124 4.44 8.59 15.14
N THR A 125 4.84 7.37 15.50
CA THR A 125 5.94 6.68 14.81
C THR A 125 5.37 5.82 13.67
N VAL A 126 5.75 6.16 12.43
CA VAL A 126 5.26 5.45 11.24
C VAL A 126 6.43 4.82 10.50
N PHE A 127 6.37 3.51 10.36
CA PHE A 127 7.28 2.72 9.55
C PHE A 127 6.64 2.32 8.22
N TYR A 128 7.47 2.01 7.25
CA TYR A 128 7.10 1.46 5.96
C TYR A 128 8.10 0.35 5.60
N ASN A 129 7.62 -0.79 5.10
CA ASN A 129 8.51 -1.91 4.75
C ASN A 129 9.46 -1.54 3.60
N SER A 130 10.71 -2.01 3.64
CA SER A 130 11.51 -2.03 2.41
C SER A 130 11.06 -3.16 1.48
N PHE A 131 11.50 -3.12 0.22
CA PHE A 131 11.21 -4.16 -0.76
C PHE A 131 11.72 -5.51 -0.26
N GLU A 132 12.99 -5.58 0.13
CA GLU A 132 13.66 -6.80 0.54
C GLU A 132 13.06 -7.37 1.83
N THR A 133 12.88 -6.53 2.85
CA THR A 133 12.37 -6.98 4.15
C THR A 133 10.90 -7.37 4.06
N GLY A 134 10.07 -6.59 3.37
CA GLY A 134 8.66 -6.92 3.15
C GLY A 134 8.47 -8.26 2.44
N ASN A 135 9.24 -8.52 1.38
CA ASN A 135 9.17 -9.80 0.65
C ASN A 135 9.60 -10.98 1.53
N LYS A 136 10.70 -10.84 2.27
CA LYS A 136 11.17 -11.89 3.20
C LYS A 136 10.15 -12.20 4.28
N LEU A 137 9.57 -11.18 4.90
CA LEU A 137 8.54 -11.34 5.95
C LEU A 137 7.27 -12.00 5.42
N LYS A 138 6.98 -11.83 4.12
CA LYS A 138 5.83 -12.45 3.47
C LYS A 138 6.14 -13.80 2.81
N GLY A 139 7.39 -14.24 2.83
CA GLY A 139 7.81 -15.48 2.15
C GLY A 139 7.72 -15.40 0.62
N LEU A 140 7.72 -14.19 0.05
CA LEU A 140 7.62 -13.99 -1.39
C LEU A 140 8.99 -14.20 -2.02
N ALA A 141 9.08 -15.19 -2.90
CA ALA A 141 10.32 -15.56 -3.57
C ALA A 141 10.17 -15.61 -5.09
N HIS A 142 8.96 -15.85 -5.60
CA HIS A 142 8.73 -15.95 -7.03
C HIS A 142 8.54 -14.56 -7.64
N LYS A 143 9.13 -14.33 -8.82
CA LYS A 143 9.10 -13.04 -9.51
C LYS A 143 7.67 -12.56 -9.79
N SER A 144 6.74 -13.48 -10.04
CA SER A 144 5.31 -13.20 -10.25
C SER A 144 4.59 -12.68 -9.00
N GLU A 145 5.15 -12.88 -7.81
CA GLU A 145 4.58 -12.46 -6.53
C GLU A 145 5.16 -11.13 -6.05
N LEU A 146 6.30 -10.71 -6.61
CA LEU A 146 7.00 -9.52 -6.14
C LEU A 146 6.23 -8.27 -6.54
N PRO A 147 6.01 -7.33 -5.59
CA PRO A 147 5.35 -6.08 -5.94
C PRO A 147 6.27 -5.21 -6.82
N PRO A 148 5.74 -4.15 -7.46
CA PRO A 148 6.58 -3.18 -8.14
C PRO A 148 7.59 -2.54 -7.18
N ARG A 149 8.89 -2.71 -7.45
CA ARG A 149 9.98 -2.21 -6.60
C ARG A 149 9.89 -0.70 -6.32
N SER A 150 9.39 0.09 -7.27
CA SER A 150 9.22 1.53 -7.13
C SER A 150 8.33 1.94 -5.96
N LEU A 151 7.32 1.14 -5.58
CA LEU A 151 6.44 1.38 -4.42
C LEU A 151 7.19 1.27 -3.08
N TYR A 152 8.37 0.65 -3.09
CA TYR A 152 9.18 0.38 -1.91
C TYR A 152 10.52 1.11 -1.95
N THR A 153 10.83 1.84 -3.03
CA THR A 153 12.09 2.60 -3.16
C THR A 153 11.85 4.08 -3.39
N GLU A 154 10.97 4.46 -4.32
CA GLU A 154 10.78 5.87 -4.70
C GLU A 154 9.64 6.51 -3.94
N LEU A 155 8.54 5.78 -3.74
CA LEU A 155 7.38 6.32 -3.05
C LEU A 155 7.68 6.73 -1.60
N PRO A 156 8.35 5.92 -0.75
CA PRO A 156 8.66 6.34 0.62
C PRO A 156 9.52 7.61 0.67
N LYS A 157 10.44 7.79 -0.28
CA LYS A 157 11.29 9.00 -0.37
C LYS A 157 10.49 10.26 -0.67
N LYS A 158 9.47 10.18 -1.55
CA LYS A 158 8.56 11.30 -1.84
C LYS A 158 7.81 11.80 -0.60
N PHE A 159 7.62 10.92 0.37
CA PHE A 159 6.99 11.21 1.67
C PHE A 159 8.01 11.44 2.78
N CYS A 160 9.29 11.69 2.43
CA CYS A 160 10.38 11.97 3.36
C CYS A 160 10.69 10.83 4.35
N PHE A 161 10.29 9.60 4.07
CA PHE A 161 10.73 8.48 4.91
C PHE A 161 12.24 8.29 4.78
N ALA A 162 12.92 8.08 5.91
CA ALA A 162 14.33 7.79 5.98
C ALA A 162 14.58 6.27 6.19
N PRO A 163 15.58 5.67 5.54
CA PRO A 163 15.92 4.27 5.78
C PRO A 163 16.39 4.05 7.22
N THR A 164 16.01 2.93 7.82
CA THR A 164 16.42 2.52 9.17
C THR A 164 16.61 1.00 9.26
N ARG A 165 17.59 0.56 10.05
CA ARG A 165 17.80 -0.85 10.40
C ARG A 165 17.12 -1.26 11.71
N THR A 166 16.54 -0.28 12.40
CA THR A 166 15.76 -0.51 13.61
C THR A 166 14.35 -0.92 13.20
N ALA A 167 13.98 -2.17 13.52
CA ALA A 167 12.63 -2.67 13.34
C ALA A 167 11.66 -1.95 14.30
N PRO A 168 10.36 -1.85 13.94
CA PRO A 168 9.32 -1.45 14.87
C PRO A 168 9.41 -2.28 16.16
N ALA A 169 9.25 -1.65 17.31
CA ALA A 169 9.31 -2.27 18.63
C ALA A 169 8.39 -3.49 18.73
N PHE A 170 7.15 -3.39 18.24
CA PHE A 170 6.18 -4.49 18.26
C PHE A 170 6.57 -5.68 17.37
N LEU A 171 7.53 -5.51 16.45
CA LEU A 171 8.08 -6.59 15.63
C LEU A 171 9.36 -7.20 16.19
N GLN A 172 10.04 -6.55 17.14
CA GLN A 172 11.29 -7.07 17.72
C GLN A 172 11.15 -8.45 18.38
N PRO A 173 10.02 -8.78 19.05
CA PRO A 173 9.81 -10.13 19.59
C PRO A 173 9.66 -11.22 18.51
N VAL A 174 9.39 -10.87 17.26
CA VAL A 174 9.21 -11.83 16.17
C VAL A 174 10.57 -12.45 15.83
N ARG A 175 10.71 -13.77 16.07
CA ARG A 175 11.97 -14.52 15.89
C ARG A 175 12.63 -14.27 14.54
N PHE A 176 11.84 -14.21 13.46
CA PHE A 176 12.36 -14.00 12.12
C PHE A 176 12.83 -12.55 11.89
N VAL A 177 12.16 -11.55 12.46
CA VAL A 177 12.62 -10.15 12.45
C VAL A 177 13.95 -10.02 13.18
N HIS A 178 14.07 -10.65 14.36
CA HIS A 178 15.33 -10.68 15.10
C HIS A 178 16.46 -11.35 14.30
N TYR A 179 16.18 -12.45 13.58
CA TYR A 179 17.13 -13.05 12.64
C TYR A 179 17.56 -12.06 11.55
N LEU A 180 16.62 -11.36 10.91
CA LEU A 180 16.93 -10.37 9.86
C LEU A 180 17.80 -9.23 10.40
N GLN A 181 17.52 -8.73 11.60
CA GLN A 181 18.32 -7.67 12.22
C GLN A 181 19.75 -8.14 12.54
N ARG A 182 19.92 -9.31 13.16
CA ARG A 182 21.25 -9.85 13.50
C ARG A 182 22.13 -10.12 12.28
N ASN A 183 21.53 -10.42 11.14
CA ASN A 183 22.25 -10.67 9.88
C ASN A 183 22.37 -9.40 9.01
N GLY A 184 21.97 -8.23 9.49
CA GLY A 184 22.03 -6.98 8.72
C GLY A 184 21.09 -6.93 7.51
N GLN A 185 20.08 -7.80 7.47
CA GLN A 185 19.13 -7.96 6.39
C GLN A 185 17.78 -7.26 6.62
N GLY A 186 17.56 -6.73 7.83
CA GLY A 186 16.39 -5.94 8.18
C GLY A 186 16.57 -4.47 7.78
N LEU A 187 15.69 -4.00 6.90
CA LEU A 187 15.63 -2.62 6.45
C LEU A 187 14.17 -2.17 6.39
N TRP A 188 13.88 -1.05 7.02
CA TRP A 188 12.60 -0.36 6.96
C TRP A 188 12.83 1.08 6.60
N PHE A 189 11.74 1.79 6.40
CA PHE A 189 11.67 3.22 6.25
C PHE A 189 10.92 3.79 7.46
N LYS A 190 11.40 4.88 8.05
CA LYS A 190 10.76 5.56 9.18
C LYS A 190 10.44 6.99 8.77
N LEU A 191 9.19 7.41 8.97
CA LEU A 191 8.76 8.78 8.75
C LEU A 191 9.30 9.66 9.89
N PRO A 192 10.02 10.76 9.60
CA PRO A 192 10.48 11.70 10.62
C PRO A 192 9.34 12.23 11.48
N THR A 193 9.61 12.45 12.76
CA THR A 193 8.69 13.15 13.66
C THR A 193 9.01 14.65 13.65
N GLN A 194 8.07 15.53 14.02
CA GLN A 194 8.32 16.98 14.02
C GLN A 194 9.54 17.40 14.86
N GLY A 195 9.96 16.59 15.85
CA GLY A 195 11.19 16.82 16.61
C GLY A 195 12.48 16.51 15.84
N ASP A 196 12.42 15.76 14.74
CA ASP A 196 13.57 15.38 13.91
C ASP A 196 13.82 16.36 12.74
N CYS A 197 12.86 17.26 12.48
CA CYS A 197 12.89 18.18 11.33
C CYS A 197 13.71 19.45 11.59
N HIS A 198 13.94 19.77 12.86
CA HIS A 198 14.79 20.88 13.26
C HIS A 198 16.12 20.31 13.73
N GLY A 199 17.17 20.55 12.94
CA GLY A 199 18.54 20.46 13.43
C GLY A 199 18.80 21.54 14.47
N GLU A 200 18.16 21.45 15.63
CA GLU A 200 18.57 22.23 16.79
C GLU A 200 19.62 21.43 17.55
N LYS A 201 20.86 21.87 17.36
CA LYS A 201 21.89 21.70 18.38
C LYS A 201 21.28 22.18 19.70
N ALA A 202 21.04 21.26 20.63
CA ALA A 202 20.98 21.64 22.03
C ALA A 202 22.34 22.25 22.38
N ALA A 203 22.39 23.58 22.39
CA ALA A 203 23.51 24.35 22.87
C ALA A 203 23.23 24.72 24.34
N ALA A 204 24.14 24.25 25.20
CA ALA A 204 24.39 24.63 26.60
C ALA A 204 23.25 24.43 27.61
#